data_AF-A0A965PDD7-F1
#
_entry.id   AF-A0A965PDD7-F1
#
_cell.length_a   1.000
_cell.length_b   1.000
_cell.length_c   1.000
_cell.angle_alpha   90.00
_cell.angle_beta   90.00
_cell.angle_gamma   90.00
#
_symmetry.space_group_name_H-M   'P 1'
#
loop_
_entity.id
_entity.type
_entity.pdbx_description
1 polymer ?
#
loop_
_entity_poly.entity_id
_entity_poly.type
_entity_poly.pdbx_seq_one_letter_code
_entity_poly.pdbx_strand_id
1 'polypeptide(L)'
;MVDDCPTLAKEKPENTDKIKILEQHFRKMSLWFVGSNSPANLSSRSVSLLMLDEVDKFSDGTNSKEAGALQLAEARVATYPNHLVVSTSTPTTADSIIWSEWQKGDMRFYFVPCPHCGHKQKLIWERVKWDEKAKLEDGVYDYALVKNTSFYECEECKKPIRDGHKTMMLRQGEWRPTNPKGEPGRRSYHLNGLYPPWVTFGNLAVKFLQDKHSGIIGLQDFVNRVLAEPWMEHDQERVEIIPGAYKMGEVRMGEKVIMACDIQEAGGFHAWCVVRAWDLEGKSRLVWAGRLETWGDIKAKADEFNVEPRAVFIDSGDQTRDVYLHCCQWG
;
A
#
# COMPACT_ATOMS: atom_id res chain seq x y z
N MET A 1 16.28 -29.87 2.36
CA MET A 1 16.07 -29.55 3.80
C MET A 1 15.81 -30.80 4.64
N VAL A 2 14.74 -31.57 4.38
CA VAL A 2 14.47 -32.81 5.16
C VAL A 2 15.60 -33.85 4.97
N ASP A 3 16.06 -34.04 3.73
CA ASP A 3 17.13 -34.99 3.42
C ASP A 3 18.50 -34.56 3.95
N ASP A 4 18.73 -33.25 4.06
CA ASP A 4 20.01 -32.69 4.53
C ASP A 4 20.17 -32.81 6.06
N CYS A 5 19.09 -33.15 6.77
CA CYS A 5 19.10 -33.37 8.22
C CYS A 5 18.93 -34.87 8.52
N PRO A 6 19.99 -35.58 8.98
CA PRO A 6 19.93 -37.02 9.24
C PRO A 6 18.81 -37.45 10.19
N THR A 7 18.44 -36.57 11.13
CA THR A 7 17.33 -36.82 12.06
C THR A 7 15.97 -36.75 11.37
N LEU A 8 15.75 -35.76 10.50
CA LEU A 8 14.48 -35.61 9.77
C LEU A 8 14.35 -36.64 8.66
N ALA A 9 15.44 -36.97 7.97
CA ALA A 9 15.47 -37.98 6.93
C ALA A 9 14.97 -39.36 7.44
N LYS A 10 15.28 -39.71 8.71
CA LYS A 10 14.81 -40.96 9.35
C LYS A 10 13.31 -41.01 9.56
N GLU A 11 12.62 -39.87 9.58
CA GLU A 11 11.16 -39.82 9.73
C GLU A 11 10.44 -40.04 8.39
N LYS A 12 11.17 -40.10 7.26
CA LYS A 12 10.57 -40.49 5.98
C LYS A 12 10.13 -41.97 6.01
N PRO A 13 9.00 -42.29 5.36
CA PRO A 13 8.55 -43.66 5.20
C PRO A 13 9.43 -44.41 4.19
N GLU A 14 9.55 -45.72 4.34
CA GLU A 14 10.22 -46.57 3.34
C GLU A 14 9.43 -46.62 2.02
N ASN A 15 8.10 -46.63 2.12
CA ASN A 15 7.23 -46.50 0.95
C ASN A 15 7.18 -45.04 0.48
N THR A 16 7.77 -44.79 -0.70
CA THR A 16 7.84 -43.47 -1.34
C THR A 16 6.49 -42.91 -1.78
N ASP A 17 5.48 -43.75 -2.03
CA ASP A 17 4.15 -43.31 -2.47
C ASP A 17 3.39 -42.49 -1.40
N LYS A 18 3.88 -42.53 -0.16
CA LYS A 18 3.38 -41.72 0.96
C LYS A 18 3.86 -40.27 0.94
N ILE A 19 4.79 -39.92 0.04
CA ILE A 19 5.30 -38.57 -0.14
C ILE A 19 4.82 -38.05 -1.50
N LYS A 20 3.68 -37.34 -1.49
CA LYS A 20 3.12 -36.67 -2.68
C LYS A 20 3.34 -35.17 -2.58
N ILE A 21 3.06 -34.45 -3.66
CA ILE A 21 3.27 -32.99 -3.74
C ILE A 21 2.44 -32.25 -2.66
N LEU A 22 1.16 -32.61 -2.52
CA LEU A 22 0.23 -31.91 -1.60
C LEU A 22 -0.03 -32.64 -0.28
N GLU A 23 0.46 -33.87 -0.14
CA GLU A 23 0.24 -34.70 1.03
C GLU A 23 1.46 -35.57 1.28
N GLN A 24 2.13 -35.33 2.41
CA GLN A 24 3.36 -36.01 2.78
C GLN A 24 3.19 -36.65 4.16
N HIS A 25 3.22 -37.98 4.21
CA HIS A 25 3.16 -38.72 5.47
C HIS A 25 4.56 -39.09 5.93
N PHE A 26 4.94 -38.55 7.08
CA PHE A 26 6.11 -38.96 7.85
C PHE A 26 5.69 -39.99 8.91
N ARG A 27 6.65 -40.67 9.52
CA ARG A 27 6.38 -41.71 10.53
C ARG A 27 5.54 -41.21 11.70
N LYS A 28 5.72 -39.96 12.11
CA LYS A 28 5.06 -39.36 13.29
C LYS A 28 4.06 -38.24 12.98
N MET A 29 3.98 -37.80 11.74
CA MET A 29 3.11 -36.68 11.36
C MET A 29 2.72 -36.76 9.89
N SER A 30 1.65 -36.06 9.54
CA SER A 30 1.28 -35.82 8.14
C SER A 30 1.29 -34.32 7.88
N LEU A 31 1.77 -33.95 6.70
CA LEU A 31 1.81 -32.59 6.22
C LEU A 31 0.92 -32.46 4.99
N TRP A 32 0.02 -31.49 5.01
CA TRP A 32 -0.90 -31.21 3.92
C TRP A 32 -0.69 -29.79 3.41
N PHE A 33 -0.66 -29.64 2.09
CA PHE A 33 -0.59 -28.35 1.41
C PHE A 33 -1.93 -28.09 0.73
N VAL A 34 -2.57 -26.99 1.10
CA VAL A 34 -3.92 -26.64 0.64
C VAL A 34 -3.90 -25.21 0.12
N GLY A 35 -4.44 -25.00 -1.08
CA GLY A 35 -4.62 -23.66 -1.64
C GLY A 35 -5.81 -22.94 -0.98
N SER A 36 -5.63 -21.66 -0.65
CA SER A 36 -6.65 -20.83 -0.01
C SER A 36 -7.92 -20.63 -0.85
N ASN A 37 -7.81 -20.78 -2.17
CA ASN A 37 -8.93 -20.68 -3.13
C ASN A 37 -9.79 -21.94 -3.22
N SER A 38 -9.58 -22.94 -2.36
CA SER A 38 -10.35 -24.19 -2.36
C SER A 38 -11.05 -24.40 -1.02
N PRO A 39 -12.23 -23.78 -0.79
CA PRO A 39 -12.95 -23.86 0.48
C PRO A 39 -13.27 -25.30 0.93
N ALA A 40 -13.62 -26.17 -0.03
CA ALA A 40 -13.85 -27.60 0.22
C ALA A 40 -12.61 -28.32 0.78
N ASN A 41 -11.40 -27.96 0.32
CA ASN A 41 -10.17 -28.56 0.82
C ASN A 41 -9.78 -27.98 2.19
N LEU A 42 -9.96 -26.68 2.40
CA LEU A 42 -9.69 -26.00 3.68
C LEU A 42 -10.56 -26.54 4.82
N SER A 43 -11.81 -26.89 4.53
CA SER A 43 -12.76 -27.40 5.52
C SER A 43 -12.64 -28.90 5.80
N SER A 44 -11.77 -29.63 5.11
CA SER A 44 -11.81 -31.10 5.09
C SER A 44 -11.19 -31.82 6.30
N ARG A 45 -10.14 -31.26 6.92
CA ARG A 45 -9.27 -31.99 7.86
C ARG A 45 -9.05 -31.23 9.15
N SER A 46 -9.08 -31.91 10.29
CA SER A 46 -8.66 -31.33 11.57
C SER A 46 -7.13 -31.38 11.69
N VAL A 47 -6.50 -30.32 12.22
CA VAL A 47 -5.04 -30.21 12.39
C VAL A 47 -4.68 -29.57 13.72
N SER A 48 -3.55 -29.95 14.32
CA SER A 48 -3.04 -29.32 15.56
C SER A 48 -2.05 -28.18 15.29
N LEU A 49 -1.43 -28.16 14.12
CA LEU A 49 -0.53 -27.10 13.67
C LEU A 49 -1.06 -26.59 12.33
N LEU A 50 -1.42 -25.31 12.30
CA LEU A 50 -1.93 -24.64 11.12
C LEU A 50 -0.96 -23.50 10.76
N MET A 51 -0.44 -23.55 9.54
CA MET A 51 0.44 -22.51 8.99
C MET A 51 -0.25 -21.89 7.78
N LEU A 52 -0.44 -20.58 7.83
CA LEU A 52 -1.15 -19.80 6.82
C LEU A 52 -0.18 -18.73 6.30
N ASP A 53 0.21 -18.88 5.04
CA ASP A 53 1.14 -17.97 4.39
C ASP A 53 0.42 -17.04 3.41
N GLU A 54 0.87 -15.80 3.33
CA GLU A 54 0.29 -14.72 2.52
C GLU A 54 -1.22 -14.52 2.75
N VAL A 55 -1.63 -14.48 4.03
CA VAL A 55 -3.06 -14.44 4.41
C VAL A 55 -3.82 -13.23 3.88
N ASP A 56 -3.16 -12.13 3.51
CA ASP A 56 -3.86 -10.99 2.89
C ASP A 56 -4.34 -11.27 1.47
N LYS A 57 -3.78 -12.29 0.81
CA LYS A 57 -4.24 -12.72 -0.52
C LYS A 57 -5.41 -13.71 -0.43
N PHE A 58 -5.85 -14.05 0.77
CA PHE A 58 -6.95 -14.98 0.95
C PHE A 58 -8.26 -14.29 0.60
N SER A 59 -9.20 -15.08 0.07
CA SER A 59 -10.58 -14.61 -0.06
C SER A 59 -11.13 -14.29 1.33
N ASP A 60 -11.57 -13.05 1.51
CA ASP A 60 -12.31 -12.59 2.69
C ASP A 60 -13.77 -13.09 2.70
N GLY A 61 -14.19 -13.80 1.66
CA GLY A 61 -15.52 -14.36 1.51
C GLY A 61 -16.56 -13.39 0.94
N THR A 62 -16.22 -12.12 0.69
CA THR A 62 -17.15 -11.09 0.18
C THR A 62 -17.83 -11.48 -1.13
N ASN A 63 -17.12 -12.21 -1.99
CA ASN A 63 -17.62 -12.69 -3.28
C ASN A 63 -18.13 -14.15 -3.24
N SER A 64 -18.36 -14.72 -2.04
CA SER A 64 -18.74 -16.11 -1.87
C SER A 64 -19.89 -16.30 -0.87
N LYS A 65 -20.58 -17.46 -0.93
CA LYS A 65 -21.56 -17.84 0.09
C LYS A 65 -20.94 -18.51 1.32
N GLU A 66 -19.62 -18.64 1.35
CA GLU A 66 -18.86 -19.26 2.44
C GLU A 66 -18.17 -18.21 3.29
N ALA A 67 -17.72 -18.60 4.48
CA ALA A 67 -16.86 -17.75 5.30
C ALA A 67 -15.50 -17.51 4.61
N GLY A 68 -14.80 -16.45 5.02
CA GLY A 68 -13.44 -16.20 4.53
C GLY A 68 -12.50 -17.38 4.77
N ALA A 69 -11.50 -17.53 3.89
CA ALA A 69 -10.62 -18.69 3.90
C ALA A 69 -9.82 -18.83 5.20
N LEU A 70 -9.48 -17.72 5.85
CA LEU A 70 -8.86 -17.71 7.18
C LEU A 70 -9.76 -18.40 8.21
N GLN A 71 -11.03 -18.00 8.30
CA GLN A 71 -11.97 -18.54 9.29
C GLN A 71 -12.25 -20.03 9.04
N LEU A 72 -12.35 -20.43 7.77
CA LEU A 72 -12.51 -21.85 7.41
C LEU A 72 -11.31 -22.69 7.87
N ALA A 73 -10.09 -22.16 7.71
CA ALA A 73 -8.87 -22.81 8.13
C ALA A 73 -8.76 -22.88 9.66
N GLU A 74 -9.03 -21.78 10.37
CA GLU A 74 -9.02 -21.73 11.84
C GLU A 74 -10.02 -22.70 12.47
N ALA A 75 -11.18 -22.93 11.84
CA ALA A 75 -12.13 -23.92 12.33
C ALA A 75 -11.55 -25.36 12.36
N ARG A 76 -10.41 -25.63 11.70
CA ARG A 76 -9.77 -26.96 11.66
C ARG A 76 -8.98 -27.31 12.92
N VAL A 77 -8.65 -26.33 13.75
CA VAL A 77 -7.90 -26.57 14.99
C VAL A 77 -8.79 -26.83 16.21
N ALA A 78 -10.12 -26.67 16.05
CA ALA A 78 -11.09 -26.70 17.16
C ALA A 78 -11.07 -27.99 18.00
N THR A 79 -10.72 -29.13 17.43
CA THR A 79 -10.65 -30.42 18.14
C THR A 79 -9.37 -30.61 18.94
N TYR A 80 -8.36 -29.74 18.77
CA TYR A 80 -7.05 -29.83 19.41
C TYR A 80 -6.88 -28.72 20.45
N PRO A 81 -6.93 -29.00 21.77
CA PRO A 81 -6.81 -27.95 22.79
C PRO A 81 -5.47 -27.21 22.82
N ASN A 82 -4.38 -27.88 22.43
CA ASN A 82 -3.02 -27.33 22.42
C ASN A 82 -2.53 -27.02 20.99
N HIS A 83 -3.43 -26.54 20.13
CA HIS A 83 -3.07 -26.22 18.77
C HIS A 83 -2.20 -24.96 18.66
N LEU A 84 -1.52 -24.80 17.54
CA LEU A 84 -0.82 -23.58 17.17
C LEU A 84 -1.27 -23.13 15.78
N VAL A 85 -1.72 -21.88 15.69
CA VAL A 85 -1.99 -21.19 14.42
C VAL A 85 -0.89 -20.16 14.20
N VAL A 86 -0.28 -20.18 13.02
CA VAL A 86 0.72 -19.21 12.58
C VAL A 86 0.24 -18.60 11.27
N SER A 87 0.08 -17.28 11.26
CA SER A 87 -0.32 -16.52 10.07
C SER A 87 0.78 -15.53 9.69
N THR A 88 1.17 -15.51 8.41
CA THR A 88 2.19 -14.62 7.86
C THR A 88 1.65 -13.91 6.62
N SER A 89 1.97 -12.62 6.45
CA SER A 89 1.72 -11.84 5.24
C SER A 89 2.38 -10.47 5.36
N THR A 90 2.48 -9.75 4.24
CA THR A 90 2.65 -8.29 4.23
C THR A 90 1.29 -7.61 4.18
N PRO A 91 1.01 -6.60 5.03
CA PRO A 91 -0.27 -5.89 5.01
C PRO A 91 -0.45 -5.10 3.71
N THR A 92 -1.66 -5.11 3.14
CA THR A 92 -2.02 -4.29 1.96
C THR A 92 -2.63 -2.94 2.38
N THR A 93 -3.77 -2.98 3.06
CA THR A 93 -4.55 -1.82 3.50
C THR A 93 -4.79 -1.88 5.01
N ALA A 94 -5.35 -0.82 5.59
CA ALA A 94 -5.60 -0.71 7.03
C ALA A 94 -6.61 -1.75 7.56
N ASP A 95 -7.48 -2.25 6.69
CA ASP A 95 -8.49 -3.29 6.94
C ASP A 95 -8.04 -4.69 6.52
N SER A 96 -6.79 -4.83 6.05
CA SER A 96 -6.25 -6.12 5.63
C SER A 96 -6.25 -7.18 6.75
N ILE A 97 -6.31 -8.44 6.34
CA ILE A 97 -6.47 -9.59 7.23
C ILE A 97 -5.31 -9.65 8.24
N ILE A 98 -4.07 -9.67 7.77
CA ILE A 98 -2.88 -9.79 8.64
C ILE A 98 -2.76 -8.59 9.58
N TRP A 99 -3.10 -7.39 9.11
CA TRP A 99 -3.01 -6.19 9.93
C TRP A 99 -4.04 -6.21 11.07
N SER A 100 -5.27 -6.64 10.76
CA SER A 100 -6.32 -6.87 11.74
C SER A 100 -5.93 -7.96 12.75
N GLU A 101 -5.38 -9.08 12.26
CA GLU A 101 -4.90 -10.18 13.09
C GLU A 101 -3.69 -9.78 13.96
N TRP A 102 -2.84 -8.87 13.49
CA TRP A 102 -1.72 -8.34 14.25
C TRP A 102 -2.19 -7.42 15.39
N GLN A 103 -3.17 -6.55 15.13
CA GLN A 103 -3.76 -5.64 16.13
C GLN A 103 -4.49 -6.38 17.27
N LYS A 104 -5.09 -7.54 16.97
CA LYS A 104 -5.71 -8.41 17.99
C LYS A 104 -4.70 -8.99 18.99
N GLY A 105 -3.42 -9.13 18.60
CA GLY A 105 -2.35 -9.65 19.45
C GLY A 105 -1.64 -8.58 20.29
N ASP A 106 -0.51 -8.97 20.90
CA ASP A 106 0.30 -8.11 21.77
C ASP A 106 1.26 -7.12 21.04
N MET A 107 1.21 -7.10 19.70
CA MET A 107 1.89 -6.14 18.81
C MET A 107 3.38 -5.98 19.14
N ARG A 108 4.17 -7.04 18.94
CA ARG A 108 5.60 -7.01 19.22
C ARG A 108 6.38 -6.35 18.10
N PHE A 109 7.29 -5.48 18.50
CA PHE A 109 8.35 -4.97 17.64
C PHE A 109 9.71 -5.47 18.13
N TYR A 110 10.67 -5.55 17.21
CA TYR A 110 12.04 -5.95 17.53
C TYR A 110 12.88 -4.72 17.86
N PHE A 111 13.26 -4.56 19.13
CA PHE A 111 14.06 -3.42 19.58
C PHE A 111 15.53 -3.78 19.54
N VAL A 112 16.33 -2.99 18.84
CA VAL A 112 17.77 -3.18 18.68
C VAL A 112 18.55 -2.06 19.38
N PRO A 113 19.65 -2.35 20.09
CA PRO A 113 20.45 -1.34 20.75
C PRO A 113 21.21 -0.49 19.73
N CYS A 114 21.30 0.82 19.97
CA CYS A 114 22.21 1.68 19.24
C CYS A 114 23.67 1.25 19.53
N PRO A 115 24.53 1.09 18.51
CA PRO A 115 25.94 0.75 18.70
C PRO A 115 26.75 1.82 19.45
N HIS A 116 26.23 3.05 19.52
CA HIS A 116 26.95 4.19 20.09
C HIS A 116 26.53 4.54 21.51
N CYS A 117 25.25 4.37 21.86
CA CYS A 117 24.72 4.74 23.18
C CYS A 117 23.97 3.61 23.90
N GLY A 118 23.75 2.46 23.27
CA GLY A 118 23.03 1.32 23.85
C GLY A 118 21.51 1.47 23.93
N HIS A 119 20.95 2.65 23.61
CA HIS A 119 19.51 2.87 23.60
C HIS A 119 18.79 1.89 22.67
N LYS A 120 17.80 1.17 23.18
CA LYS A 120 17.06 0.16 22.42
C LYS A 120 15.86 0.79 21.74
N GLN A 121 15.83 0.73 20.41
CA GLN A 121 14.84 1.38 19.55
C GLN A 121 14.33 0.40 18.48
N LYS A 122 13.11 0.61 17.98
CA LYS A 122 12.67 -0.03 16.73
C LYS A 122 13.21 0.79 15.55
N LEU A 123 13.47 0.12 14.42
CA LEU A 123 13.88 0.80 13.19
C LEU A 123 12.65 1.27 12.40
N ILE A 124 12.58 2.58 12.14
CA ILE A 124 11.52 3.24 11.36
C ILE A 124 12.11 3.99 10.16
N TRP A 125 11.34 4.15 9.09
CA TRP A 125 11.83 4.70 7.83
C TRP A 125 12.33 6.14 7.95
N GLU A 126 11.66 6.96 8.75
CA GLU A 126 11.88 8.41 8.92
C GLU A 126 13.28 8.74 9.46
N ARG A 127 13.93 7.76 10.08
CA ARG A 127 15.29 7.84 10.62
C ARG A 127 16.35 7.44 9.59
N VAL A 128 15.99 6.91 8.43
CA VAL A 128 16.93 6.73 7.32
C VAL A 128 17.20 8.08 6.69
N LYS A 129 18.49 8.45 6.65
CA LYS A 129 18.98 9.74 6.14
C LYS A 129 20.11 9.48 5.15
N TRP A 130 20.33 10.42 4.25
CA TRP A 130 21.45 10.47 3.30
C TRP A 130 21.92 11.92 3.17
N ASP A 131 23.05 12.14 2.51
CA ASP A 131 23.61 13.49 2.34
C ASP A 131 22.68 14.36 1.48
N GLU A 132 22.41 15.59 1.92
CA GLU A 132 21.58 16.55 1.20
C GLU A 132 22.17 16.92 -0.17
N LYS A 133 23.50 16.83 -0.31
CA LYS A 133 24.21 17.03 -1.59
C LYS A 133 23.84 16.00 -2.66
N ALA A 134 23.18 14.91 -2.28
CA ALA A 134 22.68 13.93 -3.24
C ALA A 134 21.48 14.44 -4.05
N LYS A 135 20.84 15.53 -3.62
CA LYS A 135 19.79 16.19 -4.41
C LYS A 135 20.42 17.22 -5.35
N LEU A 136 20.22 17.02 -6.64
CA LEU A 136 20.70 17.89 -7.73
C LEU A 136 19.73 19.07 -7.94
N GLU A 137 20.16 20.08 -8.68
CA GLU A 137 19.43 21.36 -8.88
C GLU A 137 18.08 21.19 -9.59
N ASP A 138 17.94 20.17 -10.43
CA ASP A 138 16.72 19.80 -11.15
C ASP A 138 15.74 18.98 -10.29
N GLY A 139 16.06 18.72 -9.02
CA GLY A 139 15.26 17.88 -8.12
C GLY A 139 15.47 16.38 -8.33
N VAL A 140 16.39 15.99 -9.22
CA VAL A 140 16.83 14.60 -9.40
C VAL A 140 17.82 14.23 -8.29
N TYR A 141 17.92 12.95 -7.98
CA TYR A 141 18.88 12.45 -6.98
C TYR A 141 20.03 11.70 -7.64
N ASP A 142 21.25 11.97 -7.20
CA ASP A 142 22.41 11.11 -7.46
C ASP A 142 22.27 9.83 -6.63
N TYR A 143 21.80 8.76 -7.26
CA TYR A 143 21.59 7.48 -6.59
C TYR A 143 22.88 6.85 -6.05
N ALA A 144 24.04 7.12 -6.66
CA ALA A 144 25.30 6.63 -6.12
C ALA A 144 25.64 7.34 -4.80
N LEU A 145 25.44 8.66 -4.75
CA LEU A 145 25.66 9.43 -3.52
C LEU A 145 24.63 9.07 -2.44
N VAL A 146 23.34 8.95 -2.78
CA VAL A 146 22.28 8.46 -1.86
C VAL A 146 22.69 7.11 -1.27
N LYS A 147 23.04 6.16 -2.13
CA LYS A 147 23.38 4.79 -1.70
C LYS A 147 24.58 4.74 -0.77
N ASN A 148 25.62 5.52 -1.05
CA ASN A 148 26.87 5.50 -0.29
C ASN A 148 26.82 6.32 1.00
N THR A 149 25.96 7.35 1.06
CA THR A 149 25.83 8.24 2.21
C THR A 149 24.69 7.86 3.14
N SER A 150 23.83 6.92 2.75
CA SER A 150 22.70 6.50 3.57
C SER A 150 23.13 5.89 4.91
N PHE A 151 22.45 6.29 5.98
CA PHE A 151 22.62 5.77 7.34
C PHE A 151 21.28 5.83 8.08
N TYR A 152 21.18 5.11 9.20
CA TYR A 152 20.07 5.24 10.13
C TYR A 152 20.47 6.15 11.30
N GLU A 153 19.70 7.20 11.58
CA GLU A 153 19.93 8.11 12.69
C GLU A 153 19.37 7.53 14.00
N CYS A 154 20.18 7.40 15.04
CA CYS A 154 19.67 6.98 16.36
C CYS A 154 18.68 7.99 16.94
N GLU A 155 17.57 7.51 17.51
CA GLU A 155 16.53 8.39 18.07
C GLU A 155 17.00 9.16 19.32
N GLU A 156 17.93 8.57 20.09
CA GLU A 156 18.47 9.15 21.32
C GLU A 156 19.71 10.01 21.04
N CYS A 157 20.81 9.40 20.58
CA CYS A 157 22.10 10.09 20.47
C CYS A 157 22.36 10.76 19.11
N LYS A 158 21.44 10.64 18.14
CA LYS A 158 21.55 11.19 16.77
C LYS A 158 22.74 10.72 15.93
N LYS A 159 23.60 9.83 16.46
CA LYS A 159 24.76 9.32 15.74
C LYS A 159 24.34 8.39 14.59
N PRO A 160 25.10 8.36 13.48
CA PRO A 160 24.79 7.54 12.32
C PRO A 160 25.08 6.05 12.57
N ILE A 161 24.09 5.22 12.32
CA ILE A 161 24.16 3.76 12.34
C ILE A 161 24.27 3.29 10.89
N ARG A 162 25.43 2.74 10.55
CA ARG A 162 25.72 2.14 9.24
C ARG A 162 25.36 0.65 9.19
N ASP A 163 25.23 0.10 7.99
CA ASP A 163 24.87 -1.30 7.74
C ASP A 163 25.76 -2.31 8.47
N GLY A 164 27.07 -2.03 8.59
CA GLY A 164 28.01 -2.89 9.32
C GLY A 164 27.67 -3.11 10.80
N HIS A 165 26.87 -2.23 11.41
CA HIS A 165 26.42 -2.41 12.79
C HIS A 165 25.23 -3.37 12.92
N LYS A 166 24.47 -3.61 11.84
CA LYS A 166 23.20 -4.37 11.88
C LYS A 166 23.37 -5.75 12.52
N THR A 167 24.39 -6.51 12.14
CA THR A 167 24.59 -7.87 12.67
C THR A 167 24.73 -7.88 14.20
N MET A 168 25.49 -6.93 14.76
CA MET A 168 25.65 -6.81 16.22
C MET A 168 24.33 -6.38 16.86
N MET A 169 23.69 -5.35 16.32
CA MET A 169 22.43 -4.81 16.80
C MET A 169 21.33 -5.88 16.84
N LEU A 170 21.20 -6.68 15.79
CA LEU A 170 20.23 -7.76 15.69
C LEU A 170 20.52 -8.87 16.70
N ARG A 171 21.78 -9.27 16.90
CA ARG A 171 22.14 -10.30 17.90
C ARG A 171 21.80 -9.88 19.33
N GLN A 172 21.76 -8.58 19.60
CA GLN A 172 21.46 -8.01 20.91
C GLN A 172 20.04 -7.44 21.00
N GLY A 173 19.23 -7.62 19.96
CA GLY A 173 17.86 -7.14 19.90
C GLY A 173 16.89 -8.03 20.67
N GLU A 174 15.73 -7.48 21.01
CA GLU A 174 14.69 -8.20 21.73
C GLU A 174 13.28 -7.83 21.25
N TRP A 175 12.40 -8.83 21.21
CA TRP A 175 10.98 -8.62 20.94
C TRP A 175 10.31 -8.04 22.18
N ARG A 176 9.66 -6.88 22.05
CA ARG A 176 8.89 -6.27 23.14
C ARG A 176 7.43 -6.12 22.73
N PRO A 177 6.46 -6.61 23.54
CA PRO A 177 5.05 -6.34 23.30
C PRO A 177 4.77 -4.85 23.47
N THR A 178 3.89 -4.29 22.64
CA THR A 178 3.51 -2.87 22.70
C THR A 178 2.02 -2.63 22.84
N ASN A 179 1.21 -3.69 22.73
CA ASN A 179 -0.22 -3.65 23.03
C ASN A 179 -0.56 -4.46 24.28
N PRO A 180 -0.72 -3.81 25.45
CA PRO A 180 -1.12 -4.50 26.67
C PRO A 180 -2.58 -4.99 26.65
N LYS A 181 -3.40 -4.53 25.69
CA LYS A 181 -4.80 -4.93 25.52
C LYS A 181 -4.98 -6.09 24.53
N GLY A 182 -3.88 -6.65 24.01
CA GLY A 182 -3.93 -7.79 23.10
C GLY A 182 -4.61 -9.00 23.74
N GLU A 183 -5.23 -9.83 22.90
CA GLU A 183 -5.90 -11.05 23.32
C GLU A 183 -4.92 -12.01 24.05
N PRO A 184 -5.27 -12.52 25.24
CA PRO A 184 -4.43 -13.46 25.96
C PRO A 184 -4.10 -14.71 25.13
N GLY A 185 -2.81 -15.08 25.08
CA GLY A 185 -2.33 -16.22 24.30
C GLY A 185 -2.02 -15.90 22.84
N ARG A 186 -2.40 -14.71 22.34
CA ARG A 186 -2.15 -14.28 20.97
C ARG A 186 -0.93 -13.38 20.85
N ARG A 187 0.14 -13.89 20.25
CA ARG A 187 1.37 -13.14 20.01
C ARG A 187 1.43 -12.67 18.57
N SER A 188 1.64 -11.37 18.35
CA SER A 188 1.75 -10.81 17.00
C SER A 188 3.07 -10.08 16.84
N TYR A 189 3.66 -10.14 15.64
CA TYR A 189 5.03 -9.67 15.38
C TYR A 189 5.04 -8.80 14.13
N HIS A 190 5.77 -7.69 14.20
CA HIS A 190 6.03 -6.81 13.06
C HIS A 190 7.54 -6.67 12.85
N LEU A 191 7.98 -6.85 11.61
CA LEU A 191 9.37 -6.65 11.20
C LEU A 191 9.41 -6.09 9.79
N ASN A 192 10.16 -5.01 9.59
CA ASN A 192 10.30 -4.38 8.29
C ASN A 192 11.67 -4.66 7.62
N GLY A 193 11.83 -4.20 6.39
CA GLY A 193 13.02 -4.37 5.56
C GLY A 193 14.27 -3.65 6.05
N LEU A 194 14.21 -2.86 7.13
CA LEU A 194 15.38 -2.20 7.71
C LEU A 194 16.26 -3.15 8.53
N TYR A 195 15.69 -4.24 9.03
CA TYR A 195 16.37 -5.18 9.92
C TYR A 195 17.32 -6.14 9.21
N PRO A 196 17.00 -6.75 8.04
CA PRO A 196 17.86 -7.75 7.42
C PRO A 196 19.28 -7.23 7.16
N PRO A 197 20.34 -7.94 7.59
CA PRO A 197 21.72 -7.46 7.47
C PRO A 197 22.24 -7.45 6.02
N TRP A 198 21.61 -8.19 5.11
CA TRP A 198 21.94 -8.20 3.68
C TRP A 198 21.22 -7.10 2.88
N VAL A 199 20.24 -6.41 3.47
CA VAL A 199 19.57 -5.26 2.86
C VAL A 199 20.20 -3.99 3.40
N THR A 200 20.79 -3.17 2.53
CA THR A 200 21.47 -1.93 2.94
C THR A 200 20.51 -0.75 3.04
N PHE A 201 20.77 0.19 3.96
CA PHE A 201 20.01 1.44 4.03
C PHE A 201 20.07 2.19 2.69
N GLY A 202 21.23 2.17 2.02
CA GLY A 202 21.42 2.79 0.71
C GLY A 202 20.54 2.20 -0.39
N ASN A 203 20.41 0.86 -0.46
CA ASN A 203 19.53 0.24 -1.46
C ASN A 203 18.06 0.60 -1.20
N LEU A 204 17.65 0.65 0.06
CA LEU A 204 16.28 1.05 0.42
C LEU A 204 16.01 2.53 0.11
N ALA A 205 16.98 3.42 0.36
CA ALA A 205 16.86 4.83 0.02
C ALA A 205 16.70 5.06 -1.48
N VAL A 206 17.49 4.36 -2.31
CA VAL A 206 17.32 4.40 -3.76
C VAL A 206 15.95 3.86 -4.17
N LYS A 207 15.54 2.69 -3.64
CA LYS A 207 14.21 2.13 -3.92
C LYS A 207 13.09 3.11 -3.57
N PHE A 208 13.14 3.72 -2.38
CA PHE A 208 12.15 4.71 -1.96
C PHE A 208 12.05 5.89 -2.93
N LEU A 209 13.18 6.43 -3.39
CA LEU A 209 13.18 7.54 -4.34
C LEU A 209 12.62 7.15 -5.70
N GLN A 210 12.93 5.94 -6.18
CA GLN A 210 12.37 5.40 -7.42
C GLN A 210 10.87 5.17 -7.30
N ASP A 211 10.43 4.51 -6.24
CA ASP A 211 9.02 4.24 -5.93
C ASP A 211 8.23 5.55 -5.78
N LYS A 212 8.82 6.57 -5.16
CA LYS A 212 8.24 7.91 -5.06
C LYS A 212 8.07 8.58 -6.43
N HIS A 213 9.02 8.37 -7.34
CA HIS A 213 8.91 8.88 -8.71
C HIS A 213 7.81 8.16 -9.51
N SER A 214 7.55 6.88 -9.22
CA SER A 214 6.44 6.11 -9.79
C SER A 214 5.06 6.47 -9.23
N GLY A 215 4.96 7.50 -8.39
CA GLY A 215 3.70 8.02 -7.86
C GLY A 215 3.11 7.16 -6.73
N ILE A 216 1.79 7.24 -6.55
CA ILE A 216 1.07 6.63 -5.42
C ILE A 216 1.26 5.12 -5.36
N ILE A 217 1.18 4.43 -6.51
CA ILE A 217 1.30 2.96 -6.59
C ILE A 217 2.71 2.51 -6.17
N GLY A 218 3.75 3.22 -6.59
CA GLY A 218 5.12 2.91 -6.19
C GLY A 218 5.32 3.10 -4.69
N LEU A 219 4.84 4.22 -4.14
CA LEU A 219 4.89 4.46 -2.69
C LEU A 219 4.13 3.40 -1.90
N GLN A 220 2.99 2.94 -2.42
CA GLN A 220 2.23 1.85 -1.82
C GLN A 220 3.04 0.54 -1.77
N ASP A 221 3.70 0.16 -2.86
CA ASP A 221 4.59 -1.01 -2.88
C ASP A 221 5.71 -0.88 -1.83
N PHE A 222 6.31 0.31 -1.70
CA PHE A 222 7.33 0.56 -0.68
C PHE A 222 6.78 0.36 0.74
N VAL A 223 5.65 0.99 1.05
CA VAL A 223 5.03 0.92 2.39
C VAL A 223 4.64 -0.53 2.73
N ASN A 224 3.95 -1.22 1.82
CA ASN A 224 3.48 -2.58 2.09
C ASN A 224 4.62 -3.60 2.13
N ARG A 225 5.53 -3.58 1.15
CA ARG A 225 6.55 -4.64 1.02
C ARG A 225 7.84 -4.37 1.79
N VAL A 226 8.26 -3.11 1.87
CA VAL A 226 9.49 -2.75 2.58
C VAL A 226 9.18 -2.42 4.02
N LEU A 227 8.18 -1.58 4.29
CA LEU A 227 7.87 -1.17 5.66
C LEU A 227 7.00 -2.18 6.40
N ALA A 228 6.39 -3.14 5.69
CA ALA A 228 5.43 -4.07 6.25
C ALA A 228 4.29 -3.33 6.98
N GLU A 229 3.89 -2.19 6.44
CA GLU A 229 2.86 -1.31 7.00
C GLU A 229 1.67 -1.23 6.03
N PRO A 230 0.44 -1.07 6.53
CA PRO A 230 -0.71 -0.93 5.67
C PRO A 230 -0.66 0.40 4.92
N TRP A 231 -1.15 0.40 3.69
CA TRP A 231 -1.39 1.64 2.99
C TRP A 231 -2.62 2.31 3.59
N MET A 232 -2.43 3.52 4.12
CA MET A 232 -3.52 4.38 4.52
C MET A 232 -3.91 5.17 3.29
N GLU A 233 -5.08 4.90 2.72
CA GLU A 233 -5.69 5.85 1.82
C GLU A 233 -5.93 7.11 2.63
N HIS A 234 -5.17 8.16 2.32
CA HIS A 234 -5.63 9.49 2.69
C HIS A 234 -6.92 9.66 1.90
N ASP A 235 -8.06 9.59 2.58
CA ASP A 235 -9.28 10.21 2.10
C ASP A 235 -8.84 11.62 1.67
N GLN A 236 -8.68 11.83 0.36
CA GLN A 236 -9.07 13.12 -0.18
C GLN A 236 -10.49 13.23 0.33
N GLU A 237 -10.73 14.12 1.31
CA GLU A 237 -12.05 14.35 1.86
C GLU A 237 -13.02 14.19 0.71
N ARG A 238 -13.76 13.09 0.70
CA ARG A 238 -14.92 12.99 -0.16
C ARG A 238 -15.83 14.01 0.46
N VAL A 239 -15.66 15.27 0.04
CA VAL A 239 -16.60 16.34 0.26
C VAL A 239 -17.89 15.69 -0.19
N GLU A 240 -18.77 15.35 0.75
CA GLU A 240 -20.11 14.93 0.42
C GLU A 240 -20.62 16.02 -0.51
N ILE A 241 -20.72 15.70 -1.80
CA ILE A 241 -21.36 16.57 -2.76
C ILE A 241 -22.81 16.52 -2.33
N ILE A 242 -23.19 17.41 -1.41
CA ILE A 242 -24.58 17.65 -1.06
C ILE A 242 -25.22 18.04 -2.39
N PRO A 243 -26.06 17.18 -2.99
CA PRO A 243 -26.70 17.54 -4.24
C PRO A 243 -27.61 18.70 -3.90
N GLY A 244 -27.24 19.91 -4.30
CA GLY A 244 -28.12 21.04 -4.19
C GLY A 244 -29.42 20.70 -4.92
N ALA A 245 -30.56 21.13 -4.38
CA ALA A 245 -31.88 20.87 -4.95
C ALA A 245 -32.14 21.64 -6.26
N TYR A 246 -31.19 21.61 -7.20
CA TYR A 246 -31.27 22.30 -8.48
C TYR A 246 -31.02 21.31 -9.62
N LYS A 247 -31.72 21.54 -10.74
CA LYS A 247 -31.55 20.73 -11.96
C LYS A 247 -30.26 21.15 -12.66
N MET A 248 -29.43 20.16 -13.04
CA MET A 248 -28.33 20.39 -13.97
C MET A 248 -28.89 20.83 -15.33
N GLY A 249 -28.14 21.66 -16.05
CA GLY A 249 -28.51 22.14 -17.39
C GLY A 249 -29.28 23.47 -17.45
N GLU A 250 -29.87 23.95 -16.36
CA GLU A 250 -30.51 25.28 -16.34
C GLU A 250 -29.50 26.34 -15.91
N VAL A 251 -29.46 27.50 -16.59
CA VAL A 251 -28.79 28.74 -16.16
C VAL A 251 -29.86 29.72 -15.69
N ARG A 252 -29.76 30.26 -14.46
CA ARG A 252 -30.77 31.17 -13.92
C ARG A 252 -30.47 32.60 -14.37
N MET A 253 -31.52 33.41 -14.51
CA MET A 253 -31.35 34.83 -14.83
C MET A 253 -30.50 35.54 -13.76
N GLY A 254 -29.47 36.27 -14.22
CA GLY A 254 -28.58 37.05 -13.35
C GLY A 254 -27.30 36.33 -12.92
N GLU A 255 -27.15 35.03 -13.24
CA GLU A 255 -25.92 34.30 -12.95
C GLU A 255 -24.83 34.54 -14.02
N LYS A 256 -23.57 34.51 -13.58
CA LYS A 256 -22.40 34.51 -14.45
C LYS A 256 -21.89 33.10 -14.64
N VAL A 257 -21.76 32.67 -15.90
CA VAL A 257 -21.35 31.31 -16.23
C VAL A 257 -19.88 31.31 -16.65
N ILE A 258 -19.13 30.35 -16.12
CA ILE A 258 -17.71 30.12 -16.42
C ILE A 258 -17.58 28.66 -16.86
N MET A 259 -16.79 28.44 -17.91
CA MET A 259 -16.38 27.11 -18.35
C MET A 259 -14.89 26.93 -18.09
N ALA A 260 -14.51 25.81 -17.49
CA ALA A 260 -13.11 25.42 -17.31
C ALA A 260 -12.89 24.07 -17.98
N CYS A 261 -11.79 23.92 -18.72
CA CYS A 261 -11.43 22.71 -19.43
C CYS A 261 -9.99 22.29 -19.11
N ASP A 262 -9.82 21.00 -18.87
CA ASP A 262 -8.53 20.34 -18.69
C ASP A 262 -8.26 19.45 -19.92
N ILE A 263 -7.18 19.72 -20.63
CA ILE A 263 -6.79 19.03 -21.87
C ILE A 263 -5.90 17.85 -21.52
N GLN A 264 -6.16 16.68 -22.11
CA GLN A 264 -5.43 15.45 -21.86
C GLN A 264 -5.01 14.79 -23.19
N GLU A 265 -3.75 14.33 -23.29
CA GLU A 265 -3.21 13.62 -24.46
C GLU A 265 -3.39 12.09 -24.41
N ALA A 266 -3.52 11.51 -23.21
CA ALA A 266 -3.55 10.05 -23.04
C ALA A 266 -4.76 9.39 -23.73
N GLY A 267 -4.55 8.80 -24.91
CA GLY A 267 -5.59 8.13 -25.69
C GLY A 267 -6.19 8.96 -26.83
N GLY A 268 -5.56 10.09 -27.20
CA GLY A 268 -6.05 11.04 -28.21
C GLY A 268 -6.55 12.33 -27.56
N PHE A 269 -6.79 13.37 -28.38
CA PHE A 269 -7.30 14.65 -27.88
C PHE A 269 -8.65 14.43 -27.18
N HIS A 270 -8.72 14.76 -25.90
CA HIS A 270 -9.96 14.87 -25.17
C HIS A 270 -9.82 15.93 -24.06
N ALA A 271 -10.94 16.58 -23.75
CA ALA A 271 -11.02 17.61 -22.74
C ALA A 271 -12.07 17.25 -21.69
N TRP A 272 -11.70 17.31 -20.42
CA TRP A 272 -12.65 17.27 -19.32
C TRP A 272 -13.08 18.69 -19.00
N CYS A 273 -14.35 19.01 -19.23
CA CYS A 273 -14.84 20.37 -19.07
C CYS A 273 -15.96 20.43 -18.01
N VAL A 274 -15.99 21.55 -17.31
CA VAL A 274 -16.97 21.88 -16.27
C VAL A 274 -17.52 23.27 -16.53
N VAL A 275 -18.84 23.41 -16.48
CA VAL A 275 -19.55 24.69 -16.54
C VAL A 275 -20.14 24.98 -15.18
N ARG A 276 -19.79 26.13 -14.58
CA ARG A 276 -20.35 26.59 -13.31
C ARG A 276 -21.02 27.94 -13.47
N ALA A 277 -22.18 28.09 -12.84
CA ALA A 277 -22.88 29.36 -12.71
C ALA A 277 -22.62 29.94 -11.32
N TRP A 278 -22.39 31.26 -11.27
CA TRP A 278 -22.14 32.03 -10.06
C TRP A 278 -23.20 33.09 -9.89
N ASP A 279 -23.78 33.19 -8.70
CA ASP A 279 -24.69 34.28 -8.34
C ASP A 279 -23.91 35.54 -7.90
N LEU A 280 -24.65 36.64 -7.69
CA LEU A 280 -24.08 37.91 -7.23
C LEU A 280 -23.56 37.86 -5.79
N GLU A 281 -23.90 36.83 -5.02
CA GLU A 281 -23.39 36.61 -3.65
C GLU A 281 -22.10 35.77 -3.65
N GLY A 282 -21.61 35.35 -4.82
CA GLY A 282 -20.41 34.53 -4.96
C GLY A 282 -20.63 33.05 -4.66
N LYS A 283 -21.88 32.55 -4.64
CA LYS A 283 -22.15 31.11 -4.56
C LYS A 283 -22.12 30.53 -5.96
N SER A 284 -21.48 29.37 -6.09
CA SER A 284 -21.38 28.65 -7.36
C SER A 284 -22.18 27.35 -7.37
N ARG A 285 -22.67 26.98 -8.54
CA ARG A 285 -23.33 25.70 -8.80
C ARG A 285 -22.84 25.06 -10.08
N LEU A 286 -22.87 23.74 -10.14
CA LEU A 286 -22.47 22.97 -11.31
C LEU A 286 -23.61 22.94 -12.33
N VAL A 287 -23.42 23.51 -13.50
CA VAL A 287 -24.42 23.49 -14.58
C VAL A 287 -24.25 22.22 -15.42
N TRP A 288 -23.01 21.89 -15.76
CA TRP A 288 -22.66 20.75 -16.61
C TRP A 288 -21.23 20.29 -16.34
N ALA A 289 -20.98 19.00 -16.51
CA ALA A 289 -19.64 18.41 -16.53
C ALA A 289 -19.62 17.25 -17.53
N GLY A 290 -18.54 17.12 -18.28
CA GLY A 290 -18.42 16.03 -19.24
C GLY A 290 -17.11 16.04 -20.02
N ARG A 291 -16.92 14.97 -20.78
CA ARG A 291 -15.79 14.77 -21.68
C ARG A 291 -16.18 15.26 -23.08
N LEU A 292 -15.30 16.01 -23.72
CA LEU A 292 -15.41 16.51 -25.09
C LEU A 292 -14.22 15.99 -25.90
N GLU A 293 -14.43 15.64 -27.17
CA GLU A 293 -13.43 14.92 -27.98
C GLU A 293 -12.79 15.83 -29.05
N THR A 294 -13.24 17.07 -29.19
CA THR A 294 -12.66 18.03 -30.14
C THR A 294 -12.70 19.48 -29.63
N TRP A 295 -11.82 20.33 -30.16
CA TRP A 295 -11.85 21.78 -29.92
C TRP A 295 -13.19 22.43 -30.35
N GLY A 296 -13.82 21.89 -31.40
CA GLY A 296 -15.14 22.33 -31.85
C GLY A 296 -16.22 22.05 -30.80
N ASP A 297 -16.15 20.91 -30.13
CA ASP A 297 -17.10 20.55 -29.07
C ASP A 297 -17.00 21.49 -27.87
N ILE A 298 -15.79 21.96 -27.53
CA ILE A 298 -15.58 22.93 -26.44
C ILE A 298 -16.36 24.22 -26.73
N LYS A 299 -16.26 24.76 -27.96
CA LYS A 299 -17.05 25.95 -28.32
C LYS A 299 -18.53 25.66 -28.39
N ALA A 300 -18.94 24.56 -29.05
CA ALA A 300 -20.35 24.23 -29.15
C ALA A 300 -21.00 24.14 -27.76
N LYS A 301 -20.26 23.62 -26.77
CA LYS A 301 -20.68 23.55 -25.38
C LYS A 301 -20.68 24.91 -24.68
N ALA A 302 -19.69 25.76 -24.94
CA ALA A 302 -19.68 27.14 -24.44
C ALA A 302 -20.86 27.95 -24.98
N ASP A 303 -21.16 27.83 -26.27
CA ASP A 303 -22.29 28.48 -26.94
C ASP A 303 -23.64 27.96 -26.41
N GLU A 304 -23.77 26.65 -26.17
CA GLU A 304 -24.97 26.02 -25.59
C GLU A 304 -25.36 26.65 -24.25
N PHE A 305 -24.38 26.96 -23.40
CA PHE A 305 -24.60 27.59 -22.09
C PHE A 305 -24.42 29.11 -22.12
N ASN A 306 -24.24 29.71 -23.30
CA ASN A 306 -24.03 31.15 -23.50
C ASN A 306 -22.87 31.70 -22.65
N VAL A 307 -21.78 30.92 -22.54
CA VAL A 307 -20.55 31.31 -21.83
C VAL A 307 -19.78 32.29 -22.71
N GLU A 308 -19.49 33.48 -22.18
CA GLU A 308 -18.68 34.45 -22.91
C GLU A 308 -17.27 33.87 -23.17
N PRO A 309 -16.66 34.08 -24.35
CA PRO A 309 -15.37 33.45 -24.66
C PRO A 309 -14.25 33.77 -23.66
N ARG A 310 -14.22 35.00 -23.14
CA ARG A 310 -13.30 35.42 -22.06
C ARG A 310 -13.53 34.72 -20.71
N ALA A 311 -14.63 34.00 -20.57
CA ALA A 311 -15.01 33.22 -19.39
C ALA A 311 -14.88 31.70 -19.66
N VAL A 312 -14.21 31.31 -20.75
CA VAL A 312 -13.76 29.95 -21.03
C VAL A 312 -12.28 29.86 -20.70
N PHE A 313 -11.93 29.08 -19.68
CA PHE A 313 -10.56 28.85 -19.24
C PHE A 313 -10.12 27.45 -19.65
N ILE A 314 -8.98 27.36 -20.31
CA ILE A 314 -8.44 26.08 -20.78
C ILE A 314 -7.05 25.93 -20.17
N ASP A 315 -6.82 24.80 -19.48
CA ASP A 315 -5.51 24.51 -18.92
C ASP A 315 -4.49 24.31 -20.05
N SER A 316 -3.28 24.84 -19.83
CA SER A 316 -2.19 24.84 -20.82
C SER A 316 -1.03 23.93 -20.43
N GLY A 317 -1.21 23.12 -19.37
CA GLY A 317 -0.23 22.13 -18.91
C GLY A 317 0.07 21.04 -19.96
N ASP A 318 -0.83 20.81 -20.90
CA ASP A 318 -0.70 19.90 -22.04
C ASP A 318 -1.07 20.60 -23.35
N GLN A 319 -0.48 20.20 -24.49
CA GLN A 319 -0.69 20.79 -25.82
C GLN A 319 -0.64 22.34 -25.84
N THR A 320 0.27 22.92 -25.05
CA THR A 320 0.37 24.36 -24.73
C THR A 320 0.26 25.28 -25.96
N ARG A 321 0.91 24.92 -27.07
CA ARG A 321 0.90 25.72 -28.30
C ARG A 321 -0.49 25.77 -28.93
N ASP A 322 -1.18 24.64 -28.99
CA ASP A 322 -2.51 24.55 -29.62
C ASP A 322 -3.57 25.19 -28.73
N VAL A 323 -3.44 25.04 -27.40
CA VAL A 323 -4.24 25.78 -26.41
C VAL A 323 -4.14 27.28 -26.66
N TYR A 324 -2.93 27.84 -26.78
CA TYR A 324 -2.78 29.28 -27.04
C TYR A 324 -3.33 29.71 -28.41
N LEU A 325 -3.13 28.92 -29.47
CA LEU A 325 -3.68 29.21 -30.79
C LEU A 325 -5.21 29.27 -30.76
N HIS A 326 -5.86 28.30 -30.09
CA HIS A 326 -7.31 28.27 -29.94
C HIS A 326 -7.83 29.37 -29.01
N CYS A 327 -7.13 29.70 -27.93
CA CYS A 327 -7.50 30.85 -27.10
C CYS A 327 -7.40 32.17 -27.89
N CYS A 328 -6.37 32.36 -28.72
CA CYS A 328 -6.23 33.57 -29.54
C CYS A 328 -7.27 33.69 -30.66
N GLN A 329 -7.77 32.57 -31.18
CA GLN A 329 -8.72 32.60 -32.29
C GLN A 329 -10.17 32.87 -31.81
N TRP A 330 -10.48 32.61 -30.53
CA TRP A 330 -11.86 32.59 -30.02
C TRP A 330 -12.06 33.51 -28.81
N GLY A 331 -10.99 33.95 -28.15
CA GLY A 331 -11.00 34.74 -26.91
C GLY A 331 -10.60 36.20 -27.05
#